data_AF-A0A1R1LJ45-F1
#
_entry.id   AF-A0A1R1LJ45-F1
#
_cell.length_a   1.000
_cell.length_b   1.000
_cell.length_c   1.000
_cell.angle_alpha   90.00
_cell.angle_beta   90.00
_cell.angle_gamma   90.00
#
_symmetry.space_group_name_H-M   'P 1'
#
loop_
_entity.id
_entity.type
_entity.pdbx_description
1 polymer ?
#
loop_
_entity_poly.entity_id
_entity_poly.type
_entity_poly.pdbx_seq_one_letter_code
_entity_poly.pdbx_strand_id
1 'polypeptide(L)'
;MLTANGWAWLDEWVRDGRFRPDYVVGAVVTGRWATSGGGALQIPHQIRAAAHADPGHRLVVADAAQLEPRVLGAMAADDALAAAARGRDLYAGVAERGFGGERSAAKVAMLGAMYGATTGEAGRLVPQLARSFPRAVALVEAAARLGEAGRPVSTHLGRSTPPAGPRLRDALARGDQPALRANGRFTRNFIVQGSAAEWALCWLAELRRRLRDQALAARLAFFVHDELVLHVPDDEVDAVVEAVEGAAAAAAGLLFGAGSSDFPVSVAVVDSYDQAK
;
A
#
# COMPACT_ATOMS: atom_id res chain seq x y z
N MET A 1 -3.74 -27.21 -10.77
CA MET A 1 -3.68 -26.50 -9.48
C MET A 1 -2.41 -26.78 -8.66
N LEU A 2 -1.52 -27.72 -9.06
CA LEU A 2 -0.32 -28.08 -8.29
C LEU A 2 0.94 -27.23 -8.57
N THR A 3 0.91 -26.30 -9.54
CA THR A 3 2.14 -25.65 -10.04
C THR A 3 2.49 -24.32 -9.39
N ALA A 4 1.51 -23.56 -8.88
CA ALA A 4 1.79 -22.22 -8.33
C ALA A 4 2.13 -22.24 -6.83
N ASN A 5 1.56 -23.18 -6.05
CA ASN A 5 1.67 -23.22 -4.59
C ASN A 5 1.75 -24.66 -4.05
N GLY A 6 2.28 -25.59 -4.87
CA GLY A 6 2.49 -26.99 -4.49
C GLY A 6 3.89 -27.23 -3.93
N TRP A 7 4.37 -28.49 -3.99
CA TRP A 7 5.68 -28.88 -3.47
C TRP A 7 6.84 -28.02 -3.99
N ALA A 8 6.82 -27.63 -5.26
CA ALA A 8 7.85 -26.76 -5.84
C ALA A 8 7.93 -25.38 -5.16
N TRP A 9 6.79 -24.80 -4.78
CA TRP A 9 6.75 -23.53 -4.04
C TRP A 9 7.33 -23.72 -2.63
N LEU A 10 7.00 -24.83 -1.98
CA LEU A 10 7.52 -25.16 -0.66
C LEU A 10 9.04 -25.39 -0.71
N ASP A 11 9.54 -26.14 -1.69
CA ASP A 11 10.97 -26.39 -1.90
C ASP A 11 11.75 -25.10 -2.20
N GLU A 12 11.15 -24.16 -2.92
CA GLU A 12 11.75 -22.86 -3.25
C GLU A 12 11.84 -21.95 -2.02
N TRP A 13 10.77 -21.87 -1.23
CA TRP A 13 10.62 -20.84 -0.22
C TRP A 13 10.74 -21.31 1.23
N VAL A 14 10.69 -22.61 1.50
CA VAL A 14 10.74 -23.17 2.86
C VAL A 14 11.99 -24.00 3.03
N ARG A 15 12.83 -23.62 4.01
CA ARG A 15 14.06 -24.34 4.38
C ARG A 15 14.17 -24.37 5.89
N ASP A 16 14.59 -25.51 6.44
CA ASP A 16 14.71 -25.75 7.90
C ASP A 16 13.44 -25.37 8.69
N GLY A 17 12.26 -25.68 8.13
CA GLY A 17 10.97 -25.36 8.75
C GLY A 17 10.63 -23.86 8.79
N ARG A 18 11.35 -23.02 8.03
CA ARG A 18 11.12 -21.57 7.98
C ARG A 18 10.85 -21.09 6.57
N PHE A 19 9.89 -20.17 6.44
CA PHE A 19 9.67 -19.41 5.22
C PHE A 19 10.79 -18.40 5.03
N ARG A 20 11.49 -18.45 3.88
CA ARG A 20 12.69 -17.69 3.58
C ARG A 20 12.60 -17.07 2.18
N PRO A 21 11.70 -16.08 1.99
CA PRO A 21 11.62 -15.34 0.75
C PRO A 21 12.89 -14.51 0.55
N ASP A 22 13.35 -14.41 -0.69
CA ASP A 22 14.43 -13.52 -1.06
C ASP A 22 13.83 -12.21 -1.60
N TYR A 23 14.05 -11.12 -0.87
CA TYR A 23 13.49 -9.80 -1.17
C TYR A 23 14.39 -9.03 -2.11
N VAL A 24 13.83 -8.62 -3.25
CA VAL A 24 14.49 -7.70 -4.18
C VAL A 24 13.98 -6.29 -3.91
N VAL A 25 14.78 -5.52 -3.19
CA VAL A 25 14.49 -4.13 -2.81
C VAL A 25 14.49 -3.24 -4.05
N GLY A 26 13.42 -2.45 -4.24
CA GLY A 26 13.31 -1.53 -5.37
C GLY A 26 13.18 -2.20 -6.74
N ALA A 27 12.83 -3.49 -6.78
CA ALA A 27 12.62 -4.24 -8.03
C ALA A 27 11.50 -3.66 -8.90
N VAL A 28 10.50 -3.05 -8.27
CA VAL A 28 9.39 -2.42 -8.96
C VAL A 28 9.64 -0.93 -9.08
N VAL A 29 9.26 -0.36 -10.23
CA VAL A 29 9.44 1.07 -10.54
C VAL A 29 8.89 2.00 -9.46
N THR A 30 7.79 1.61 -8.79
CA THR A 30 7.16 2.36 -7.70
C THR A 30 7.97 2.33 -6.39
N GLY A 31 9.03 1.53 -6.30
CA GLY A 31 9.83 1.37 -5.08
C GLY A 31 9.35 0.23 -4.17
N ARG A 32 8.25 -0.45 -4.52
CA ARG A 32 7.81 -1.67 -3.81
C ARG A 32 8.89 -2.76 -3.89
N TRP A 33 8.98 -3.53 -2.82
CA TRP A 33 9.81 -4.73 -2.78
C TRP A 33 9.12 -5.84 -3.58
N ALA A 34 9.92 -6.63 -4.28
CA ALA A 34 9.48 -7.87 -4.91
C ALA A 34 10.23 -9.04 -4.28
N THR A 35 10.03 -10.23 -4.82
CA THR A 35 10.81 -11.42 -4.48
C THR A 35 11.45 -12.00 -5.73
N SER A 36 12.61 -12.64 -5.59
CA SER A 36 13.31 -13.29 -6.71
C SER A 36 12.75 -14.69 -6.94
N GLY A 37 11.66 -14.78 -7.68
CA GLY A 37 10.92 -16.03 -7.91
C GLY A 37 9.42 -15.76 -7.93
N GLY A 38 8.63 -16.75 -8.33
CA GLY A 38 7.18 -16.61 -8.42
C GLY A 38 6.49 -16.84 -7.07
N GLY A 39 5.65 -15.90 -6.61
CA GLY A 39 4.60 -16.21 -5.64
C GLY A 39 4.94 -16.14 -4.15
N ALA A 40 6.19 -15.84 -3.74
CA ALA A 40 6.52 -15.69 -2.32
C ALA A 40 5.71 -14.58 -1.62
N LEU A 41 5.43 -13.47 -2.30
CA LEU A 41 4.60 -12.39 -1.75
C LEU A 41 3.10 -12.66 -1.83
N GLN A 42 2.68 -13.80 -2.39
CA GLN A 42 1.28 -14.13 -2.64
C GLN A 42 0.92 -15.47 -2.01
N ILE A 43 1.20 -15.64 -0.70
CA ILE A 43 0.84 -16.85 0.05
C ILE A 43 -0.69 -17.04 -0.02
N PRO A 44 -1.20 -18.04 -0.76
CA PRO A 44 -2.63 -18.25 -0.88
C PRO A 44 -3.24 -18.63 0.45
N HIS A 45 -4.46 -18.19 0.69
CA HIS A 45 -5.22 -18.49 1.91
C HIS A 45 -5.18 -19.98 2.29
N GLN A 46 -5.31 -20.87 1.31
CA GLN A 46 -5.34 -22.33 1.49
C GLN A 46 -4.09 -22.90 2.17
N ILE A 47 -2.93 -22.24 2.06
CA ILE A 47 -1.67 -22.71 2.66
C ILE A 47 -1.22 -21.83 3.84
N ARG A 48 -1.93 -20.73 4.14
CA ARG A 48 -1.58 -19.86 5.27
C ARG A 48 -1.65 -20.58 6.61
N ALA A 49 -2.53 -21.58 6.71
CA ALA A 49 -2.65 -22.45 7.87
C ALA A 49 -1.40 -23.28 8.16
N ALA A 50 -0.44 -23.39 7.22
CA ALA A 50 0.83 -24.07 7.46
C ALA A 50 1.87 -23.16 8.14
N ALA A 51 1.65 -21.83 8.17
CA ALA A 51 2.55 -20.87 8.79
C ALA A 51 2.11 -20.61 10.25
N HIS A 52 2.85 -21.19 11.18
CA HIS A 52 2.59 -21.11 12.62
C HIS A 52 3.69 -20.37 13.37
N ALA A 53 3.31 -19.73 14.48
CA ALA A 53 4.28 -19.36 15.50
C ALA A 53 4.85 -20.61 16.19
N ASP A 54 6.12 -20.52 16.62
CA ASP A 54 6.71 -21.50 17.53
C ASP A 54 5.96 -21.54 18.88
N PRO A 55 6.03 -22.65 19.64
CA PRO A 55 5.54 -22.68 21.01
C PRO A 55 6.10 -21.53 21.88
N GLY A 56 5.25 -20.93 22.72
CA GLY A 56 5.61 -19.76 23.53
C GLY A 56 5.71 -18.44 22.74
N HIS A 57 5.22 -18.43 21.51
CA HIS A 57 5.19 -17.25 20.65
C HIS A 57 3.84 -17.12 19.94
N ARG A 58 3.58 -15.90 19.45
CA ARG A 58 2.47 -15.54 18.58
C ARG A 58 2.96 -14.94 17.28
N LEU A 59 2.08 -14.95 16.27
CA LEU A 59 2.18 -14.06 15.13
C LEU A 59 1.39 -12.78 15.41
N VAL A 60 2.05 -11.64 15.32
CA VAL A 60 1.40 -10.32 15.28
C VAL A 60 1.35 -9.88 13.82
N VAL A 61 0.15 -9.87 13.25
CA VAL A 61 -0.10 -9.52 11.85
C VAL A 61 -0.75 -8.14 11.81
N ALA A 62 -0.11 -7.20 11.13
CA ALA A 62 -0.55 -5.82 11.04
C ALA A 62 -0.73 -5.39 9.57
N ASP A 63 -1.84 -4.71 9.27
CA ASP A 63 -2.18 -4.26 7.91
C ASP A 63 -2.62 -2.80 7.94
N ALA A 64 -2.05 -1.96 7.06
CA ALA A 64 -2.40 -0.55 6.99
C ALA A 64 -3.72 -0.33 6.24
N ALA A 65 -4.76 0.08 6.96
CA ALA A 65 -6.11 0.13 6.43
C ALA A 65 -6.29 1.26 5.39
N GLN A 66 -6.56 0.86 4.15
CA GLN A 66 -6.77 1.78 3.03
C GLN A 66 -5.61 2.77 2.84
N LEU A 67 -4.37 2.28 2.87
CA LEU A 67 -3.17 3.11 2.84
C LEU A 67 -3.12 4.08 1.64
N GLU A 68 -3.29 3.59 0.42
CA GLU A 68 -3.17 4.41 -0.80
C GLU A 68 -4.08 5.65 -0.82
N PRO A 69 -5.40 5.58 -0.56
CA PRO A 69 -6.24 6.78 -0.52
C PRO A 69 -5.93 7.71 0.66
N ARG A 70 -5.41 7.21 1.78
CA ARG A 70 -4.94 8.06 2.89
C ARG A 70 -3.68 8.83 2.51
N VAL A 71 -2.73 8.15 1.87
CA VAL A 71 -1.52 8.77 1.29
C VAL A 71 -1.90 9.84 0.28
N LEU A 72 -2.88 9.57 -0.60
CA LEU A 72 -3.37 10.58 -1.54
C LEU A 72 -3.90 11.83 -0.81
N GLY A 73 -4.72 11.64 0.23
CA GLY A 73 -5.23 12.77 1.02
C GLY A 73 -4.14 13.58 1.68
N ALA A 74 -3.12 12.91 2.25
CA ALA A 74 -1.98 13.55 2.88
C ALA A 74 -1.11 14.32 1.86
N MET A 75 -0.73 13.70 0.73
CA MET A 75 0.05 14.33 -0.33
C MET A 75 -0.64 15.56 -0.93
N ALA A 76 -1.96 15.49 -1.10
CA ALA A 76 -2.73 16.58 -1.66
C ALA A 76 -3.00 17.72 -0.65
N ALA A 77 -2.74 17.47 0.64
CA ALA A 77 -3.23 18.28 1.76
C ALA A 77 -4.73 18.60 1.60
N ASP A 78 -5.51 17.57 1.30
CA ASP A 78 -6.96 17.66 1.13
C ASP A 78 -7.66 17.45 2.49
N ASP A 79 -7.93 18.55 3.20
CA ASP A 79 -8.53 18.53 4.54
C ASP A 79 -9.87 17.77 4.57
N ALA A 80 -10.62 17.84 3.47
CA ALA A 80 -11.90 17.16 3.35
C ALA A 80 -11.71 15.64 3.34
N LEU A 81 -10.74 15.15 2.58
CA LEU A 81 -10.43 13.72 2.53
C LEU A 81 -9.79 13.24 3.84
N ALA A 82 -8.90 14.05 4.43
CA ALA A 82 -8.31 13.76 5.73
C ALA A 82 -9.37 13.67 6.85
N ALA A 83 -10.36 14.57 6.85
CA ALA A 83 -11.48 14.52 7.78
C ALA A 83 -12.39 13.31 7.55
N ALA A 84 -12.66 12.96 6.29
CA ALA A 84 -13.45 11.77 5.94
C ALA A 84 -12.78 10.47 6.43
N ALA A 85 -11.45 10.42 6.43
CA ALA A 85 -10.67 9.24 6.79
C ALA A 85 -10.43 9.07 8.31
N ARG A 86 -10.67 10.10 9.13
CA ARG A 86 -10.24 10.15 10.54
C ARG A 86 -11.02 9.17 11.43
N GLY A 87 -10.33 8.30 12.16
CA GLY A 87 -10.89 7.42 13.20
C GLY A 87 -11.96 6.43 12.73
N ARG A 88 -12.06 6.19 11.41
CA ARG A 88 -13.11 5.36 10.81
C ARG A 88 -12.70 4.80 9.45
N ASP A 89 -13.55 3.95 8.90
CA ASP A 89 -13.44 3.45 7.53
C ASP A 89 -13.48 4.62 6.53
N LEU A 90 -12.40 4.75 5.73
CA LEU A 90 -12.25 5.87 4.80
C LEU A 90 -13.39 5.92 3.77
N TYR A 91 -13.82 4.77 3.26
CA TYR A 91 -14.85 4.74 2.23
C TYR A 91 -16.23 5.12 2.77
N ALA A 92 -16.56 4.73 4.00
CA ALA A 92 -17.76 5.17 4.68
C ALA A 92 -17.76 6.69 4.85
N GLY A 93 -16.63 7.28 5.27
CA GLY A 93 -16.55 8.73 5.42
C GLY A 93 -16.60 9.50 4.10
N VAL A 94 -15.99 8.95 3.05
CA VAL A 94 -16.13 9.49 1.69
C VAL A 94 -17.60 9.41 1.24
N ALA A 95 -18.28 8.31 1.57
CA ALA A 95 -19.66 8.08 1.17
C ALA A 95 -20.66 9.03 1.84
N GLU A 96 -20.52 9.28 3.13
CA GLU A 96 -21.36 10.25 3.86
C GLU A 96 -21.24 11.67 3.29
N ARG A 97 -20.03 12.08 2.91
CA ARG A 97 -19.78 13.43 2.39
C ARG A 97 -20.30 13.62 0.98
N GLY A 98 -20.13 12.60 0.13
CA GLY A 98 -20.22 12.78 -1.31
C GLY A 98 -21.19 11.85 -2.02
N PHE A 99 -21.62 10.75 -1.43
CA PHE A 99 -22.31 9.64 -2.13
C PHE A 99 -23.58 9.15 -1.40
N GLY A 100 -24.21 10.00 -0.59
CA GLY A 100 -25.46 9.64 0.10
C GLY A 100 -25.33 8.44 1.04
N GLY A 101 -24.13 8.20 1.59
CA GLY A 101 -23.84 7.05 2.45
C GLY A 101 -23.50 5.75 1.70
N GLU A 102 -23.50 5.74 0.36
CA GLU A 102 -23.18 4.54 -0.41
C GLU A 102 -21.67 4.23 -0.46
N ARG A 103 -21.22 3.36 0.46
CA ARG A 103 -19.80 2.97 0.58
C ARG A 103 -19.22 2.31 -0.68
N SER A 104 -20.00 1.48 -1.38
CA SER A 104 -19.59 0.83 -2.64
C SER A 104 -19.25 1.87 -3.71
N ALA A 105 -20.16 2.82 -3.96
CA ALA A 105 -19.96 3.89 -4.91
C ALA A 105 -18.73 4.75 -4.56
N ALA A 106 -18.57 5.13 -3.28
CA ALA A 106 -17.40 5.86 -2.81
C ALA A 106 -16.07 5.13 -3.09
N LYS A 107 -16.03 3.81 -2.84
CA LYS A 107 -14.87 2.97 -3.15
C LYS A 107 -14.58 2.92 -4.64
N VAL A 108 -15.59 2.68 -5.47
CA VAL A 108 -15.44 2.65 -6.94
C VAL A 108 -14.92 4.00 -7.46
N ALA A 109 -15.46 5.11 -6.98
CA ALA A 109 -15.04 6.45 -7.37
C ALA A 109 -13.57 6.70 -7.00
N MET A 110 -13.18 6.40 -5.75
CA MET A 110 -11.81 6.62 -5.26
C MET A 110 -10.79 5.77 -6.03
N LEU A 111 -11.06 4.48 -6.23
CA LEU A 111 -10.18 3.60 -7.01
C LEU A 111 -10.12 4.03 -8.49
N GLY A 112 -11.24 4.47 -9.06
CA GLY A 112 -11.30 5.03 -10.41
C GLY A 112 -10.44 6.28 -10.56
N ALA A 113 -10.49 7.17 -9.57
CA ALA A 113 -9.67 8.37 -9.53
C ALA A 113 -8.17 8.05 -9.41
N MET A 114 -7.76 7.10 -8.57
CA MET A 114 -6.35 6.73 -8.37
C MET A 114 -5.74 5.90 -9.51
N TYR A 115 -6.51 4.98 -10.10
CA TYR A 115 -6.00 4.07 -11.14
C TYR A 115 -6.38 4.48 -12.57
N GLY A 116 -7.14 5.56 -12.71
CA GLY A 116 -7.53 6.10 -14.00
C GLY A 116 -8.54 5.24 -14.74
N ALA A 117 -9.41 4.54 -14.02
CA ALA A 117 -10.59 3.90 -14.62
C ALA A 117 -11.65 4.99 -14.85
N THR A 118 -11.69 5.52 -16.08
CA THR A 118 -12.60 6.62 -16.46
C THR A 118 -13.83 6.15 -17.25
N THR A 119 -14.06 4.84 -17.32
CA THR A 119 -15.18 4.22 -18.05
C THR A 119 -16.11 3.49 -17.10
N GLY A 120 -17.33 3.19 -17.56
CA GLY A 120 -18.32 2.47 -16.76
C GLY A 120 -18.77 3.28 -15.54
N GLU A 121 -19.03 2.57 -14.44
CA GLU A 121 -19.50 3.14 -13.18
C GLU A 121 -18.52 4.17 -12.59
N ALA A 122 -17.22 3.86 -12.58
CA ALA A 122 -16.19 4.77 -12.11
C ALA A 122 -16.18 6.10 -12.87
N GLY A 123 -16.35 6.06 -14.20
CA GLY A 123 -16.44 7.27 -15.03
C GLY A 123 -17.61 8.21 -14.65
N ARG A 124 -18.73 7.64 -14.17
CA ARG A 124 -19.88 8.44 -13.69
C ARG A 124 -19.64 9.04 -12.31
N LEU A 125 -18.90 8.35 -11.45
CA LEU A 125 -18.72 8.70 -10.04
C LEU A 125 -17.51 9.59 -9.76
N VAL A 126 -16.45 9.52 -10.57
CA VAL A 126 -15.24 10.37 -10.41
C VAL A 126 -15.55 11.87 -10.42
N PRO A 127 -16.43 12.42 -11.29
CA PRO A 127 -16.79 13.85 -11.22
C PRO A 127 -17.42 14.27 -9.88
N GLN A 128 -18.17 13.37 -9.24
CA GLN A 128 -18.75 13.60 -7.90
C GLN A 128 -17.68 13.57 -6.82
N LEU A 129 -16.71 12.65 -6.93
CA LEU A 129 -15.52 12.63 -6.08
C LEU A 129 -14.72 13.93 -6.22
N ALA A 130 -14.49 14.40 -7.45
CA ALA A 130 -13.73 15.61 -7.74
C ALA A 130 -14.35 16.87 -7.11
N ARG A 131 -15.69 16.95 -7.05
CA ARG A 131 -16.38 18.03 -6.33
C ARG A 131 -16.20 17.92 -4.81
N SER A 132 -16.12 16.70 -4.28
CA SER A 132 -16.03 16.45 -2.84
C SER A 132 -14.61 16.59 -2.28
N PHE A 133 -13.61 16.23 -3.09
CA PHE A 133 -12.17 16.16 -2.74
C PHE A 133 -11.30 16.73 -3.88
N PRO A 134 -11.41 18.03 -4.17
CA PRO A 134 -10.84 18.63 -5.37
C PRO A 134 -9.31 18.59 -5.39
N ARG A 135 -8.63 18.71 -4.24
CA ARG A 135 -7.16 18.73 -4.20
C ARG A 135 -6.61 17.34 -4.47
N ALA A 136 -7.21 16.32 -3.85
CA ALA A 136 -6.85 14.93 -4.06
C ALA A 136 -6.99 14.54 -5.54
N VAL A 137 -8.14 14.84 -6.17
CA VAL A 137 -8.36 14.52 -7.59
C VAL A 137 -7.44 15.34 -8.51
N ALA A 138 -7.24 16.64 -8.22
CA ALA A 138 -6.36 17.48 -9.02
C ALA A 138 -4.90 16.97 -9.02
N LEU A 139 -4.41 16.42 -7.90
CA LEU A 139 -3.07 15.86 -7.81
C LEU A 139 -2.86 14.68 -8.78
N VAL A 140 -3.78 13.71 -8.77
CA VAL A 140 -3.72 12.52 -9.65
C VAL A 140 -3.98 12.87 -11.11
N GLU A 141 -4.80 13.87 -11.39
CA GLU A 141 -4.99 14.40 -12.75
C GLU A 141 -3.78 15.18 -13.28
N ALA A 142 -3.09 15.93 -12.41
CA ALA A 142 -1.84 16.60 -12.79
C ALA A 142 -0.76 15.58 -13.15
N ALA A 143 -0.61 14.51 -12.36
CA ALA A 143 0.32 13.42 -12.67
C ALA A 143 -0.02 12.71 -14.00
N ALA A 144 -1.31 12.48 -14.27
CA ALA A 144 -1.76 11.91 -15.54
C ALA A 144 -1.39 12.81 -16.73
N ARG A 145 -1.66 14.12 -16.64
CA ARG A 145 -1.33 15.08 -17.71
C ARG A 145 0.18 15.18 -17.98
N LEU A 146 1.00 15.14 -16.93
CA LEU A 146 2.45 15.10 -17.09
C LEU A 146 2.89 13.81 -17.81
N GLY A 147 2.33 12.66 -17.44
CA GLY A 147 2.58 11.39 -18.12
C GLY A 147 2.15 11.40 -19.58
N GLU A 148 0.96 11.90 -19.89
CA GLU A 148 0.47 12.04 -21.27
C GLU A 148 1.40 12.93 -22.12
N ALA A 149 2.04 13.92 -21.51
CA ALA A 149 3.05 14.77 -22.14
C ALA A 149 4.47 14.15 -22.18
N GLY A 150 4.64 12.91 -21.72
CA GLY A 150 5.94 12.23 -21.65
C GLY A 150 6.89 12.77 -20.58
N ARG A 151 6.38 13.57 -19.64
CA ARG A 151 7.17 14.18 -18.56
C ARG A 151 7.21 13.24 -17.35
N PRO A 152 8.35 13.19 -16.63
CA PRO A 152 8.44 12.38 -15.43
C PRO A 152 7.55 12.95 -14.31
N VAL A 153 7.07 12.06 -13.45
CA VAL A 153 6.41 12.40 -12.19
C VAL A 153 7.21 11.80 -11.04
N SER A 154 7.13 12.41 -9.86
CA SER A 154 7.83 11.95 -8.66
C SER A 154 6.86 11.64 -7.54
N THR A 155 7.22 10.64 -6.72
CA THR A 155 6.61 10.37 -5.42
C THR A 155 6.93 11.48 -4.41
N HIS A 156 6.37 11.37 -3.20
CA HIS A 156 6.55 12.36 -2.14
C HIS A 156 8.01 12.56 -1.72
N LEU A 157 8.81 11.49 -1.60
CA LEU A 157 10.25 11.59 -1.31
C LEU A 157 11.14 11.70 -2.57
N GLY A 158 10.55 11.86 -3.75
CA GLY A 158 11.28 12.24 -4.96
C GLY A 158 11.71 11.10 -5.90
N ARG A 159 11.24 9.86 -5.70
CA ARG A 159 11.44 8.79 -6.69
C ARG A 159 10.67 9.12 -7.97
N SER A 160 11.37 9.20 -9.10
CA SER A 160 10.76 9.54 -10.39
C SER A 160 10.42 8.33 -11.24
N THR A 161 9.41 8.47 -12.11
CA THR A 161 9.17 7.52 -13.19
C THR A 161 10.36 7.43 -14.14
N PRO A 162 10.58 6.28 -14.80
CA PRO A 162 11.61 6.15 -15.83
C PRO A 162 11.42 7.17 -16.95
N PRO A 163 12.51 7.58 -17.63
CA PRO A 163 12.41 8.42 -18.82
C PRO A 163 11.50 7.77 -19.88
N ALA A 164 10.85 8.62 -20.68
CA ALA A 164 9.99 8.16 -21.76
C ALA A 164 10.74 7.19 -22.70
N GLY A 165 10.36 5.92 -22.70
CA GLY A 165 10.96 4.89 -23.56
C GLY A 165 10.57 5.07 -25.03
N PRO A 166 11.17 4.30 -25.96
CA PRO A 166 10.92 4.42 -27.40
C PRO A 166 9.43 4.40 -27.77
N ARG A 167 8.66 3.47 -27.17
CA ARG A 167 7.21 3.34 -27.41
C ARG A 167 6.43 4.61 -27.08
N LEU A 168 6.75 5.28 -25.98
CA LEU A 168 6.08 6.51 -25.58
C LEU A 168 6.50 7.70 -26.46
N ARG A 169 7.79 7.79 -26.81
CA ARG A 169 8.27 8.84 -27.72
C ARG A 169 7.61 8.74 -29.10
N ASP A 170 7.48 7.52 -29.61
CA ASP A 170 6.78 7.22 -30.84
C ASP A 170 5.28 7.59 -30.77
N ALA A 171 4.63 7.28 -29.65
CA ALA A 171 3.24 7.66 -29.41
C ALA A 171 3.05 9.18 -29.39
N LEU A 172 3.98 9.92 -28.76
CA LEU A 172 3.99 11.39 -28.74
C LEU A 172 4.14 11.96 -30.17
N ALA A 173 5.09 11.44 -30.94
CA ALA A 173 5.33 11.91 -32.31
C ALA A 173 4.13 11.68 -33.24
N ARG A 174 3.38 10.58 -33.03
CA ARG A 174 2.20 10.23 -33.83
C ARG A 174 0.88 10.78 -33.28
N GLY A 175 0.87 11.38 -32.09
CA GLY A 175 -0.36 11.78 -31.40
C GLY A 175 -1.28 10.59 -31.04
N ASP A 176 -0.71 9.44 -30.69
CA ASP A 176 -1.44 8.21 -30.33
C ASP A 176 -2.13 8.35 -28.97
N GLN A 177 -3.32 8.93 -28.97
CA GLN A 177 -4.07 9.24 -27.74
C GLN A 177 -4.31 8.02 -26.82
N PRO A 178 -4.66 6.82 -27.31
CA PRO A 178 -4.73 5.62 -26.49
C PRO A 178 -3.43 5.33 -25.71
N ALA A 179 -2.28 5.37 -26.37
CA ALA A 179 -0.99 5.12 -25.75
C ALA A 179 -0.61 6.23 -24.73
N LEU A 180 -0.87 7.50 -25.07
CA LEU A 180 -0.62 8.62 -24.15
C LEU A 180 -1.47 8.50 -22.88
N ARG A 181 -2.78 8.22 -23.02
CA ARG A 181 -3.67 8.00 -21.87
C ARG A 181 -3.26 6.78 -21.03
N ALA A 182 -2.74 5.72 -21.67
CA ALA A 182 -2.20 4.58 -20.93
C ALA A 182 -1.00 5.00 -20.06
N ASN A 183 -0.12 5.85 -20.59
CA ASN A 183 0.97 6.43 -19.80
C ASN A 183 0.45 7.37 -18.70
N GLY A 184 -0.59 8.16 -18.96
CA GLY A 184 -1.26 8.98 -17.94
C GLY A 184 -1.84 8.15 -16.79
N ARG A 185 -2.44 6.99 -17.07
CA ARG A 185 -2.89 6.05 -16.01
C ARG A 185 -1.73 5.48 -15.21
N PHE A 186 -0.63 5.16 -15.89
CA PHE A 186 0.59 4.68 -15.23
C PHE A 186 1.17 5.73 -14.27
N THR A 187 1.39 6.98 -14.72
CA THR A 187 1.97 8.03 -13.87
C THR A 187 1.07 8.42 -12.71
N ARG A 188 -0.25 8.39 -12.93
CA ARG A 188 -1.26 8.59 -11.89
C ARG A 188 -1.16 7.55 -10.77
N ASN A 189 -1.16 6.27 -11.13
CA ASN A 189 -1.00 5.17 -10.18
C ASN A 189 0.37 5.25 -9.48
N PHE A 190 1.42 5.55 -10.24
CA PHE A 190 2.80 5.63 -9.75
C PHE A 190 2.95 6.58 -8.57
N ILE A 191 2.41 7.80 -8.64
CA ILE A 191 2.62 8.79 -7.57
C ILE A 191 1.97 8.35 -6.25
N VAL A 192 0.83 7.67 -6.30
CA VAL A 192 0.12 7.18 -5.10
C VAL A 192 0.80 5.93 -4.57
N GLN A 193 1.01 4.92 -5.43
CA GLN A 193 1.60 3.65 -5.02
C GLN A 193 3.04 3.80 -4.52
N GLY A 194 3.83 4.66 -5.17
CA GLY A 194 5.20 4.89 -4.78
C GLY A 194 5.30 5.64 -3.46
N SER A 195 4.45 6.65 -3.23
CA SER A 195 4.40 7.35 -1.94
C SER A 195 3.84 6.45 -0.82
N ALA A 196 2.96 5.50 -1.14
CA ALA A 196 2.53 4.47 -0.19
C ALA A 196 3.67 3.50 0.14
N ALA A 197 4.52 3.14 -0.83
CA ALA A 197 5.72 2.36 -0.56
C ALA A 197 6.70 3.14 0.33
N GLU A 198 6.85 4.45 0.13
CA GLU A 198 7.68 5.31 1.00
C GLU A 198 7.15 5.33 2.44
N TRP A 199 5.85 5.44 2.64
CA TRP A 199 5.23 5.34 3.96
C TRP A 199 5.50 3.98 4.62
N ALA A 200 5.30 2.88 3.89
CA ALA A 200 5.54 1.54 4.41
C ALA A 200 7.00 1.30 4.81
N LEU A 201 7.96 1.90 4.08
CA LEU A 201 9.37 1.87 4.46
C LEU A 201 9.66 2.67 5.72
N CYS A 202 9.02 3.83 5.89
CA CYS A 202 9.12 4.60 7.13
C CYS A 202 8.53 3.82 8.31
N TRP A 203 7.39 3.16 8.11
CA TRP A 203 6.76 2.31 9.13
C TRP A 203 7.66 1.15 9.54
N LEU A 204 8.22 0.44 8.56
CA LEU A 204 9.16 -0.65 8.79
C LEU A 204 10.43 -0.19 9.53
N ALA A 205 11.00 0.95 9.12
CA ALA A 205 12.21 1.50 9.75
C ALA A 205 11.97 1.91 11.21
N GLU A 206 10.83 2.56 11.46
CA GLU A 206 10.43 3.02 12.80
C GLU A 206 10.08 1.85 13.72
N LEU A 207 9.38 0.83 13.22
CA LEU A 207 9.12 -0.40 13.97
C LEU A 207 10.44 -1.07 14.36
N ARG A 208 11.36 -1.24 13.39
CA ARG A 208 12.67 -1.82 13.64
C ARG A 208 13.47 -1.01 14.66
N ARG A 209 13.30 0.32 14.71
CA ARG A 209 13.92 1.18 15.73
C ARG A 209 13.33 0.90 17.11
N ARG A 210 11.99 0.91 17.24
CA ARG A 210 11.28 0.67 18.51
C ARG A 210 11.58 -0.68 19.12
N LEU A 211 11.57 -1.75 18.32
CA LEU A 211 11.91 -3.10 18.79
C LEU A 211 13.33 -3.15 19.38
N ARG A 212 14.29 -2.45 18.76
CA ARG A 212 15.67 -2.38 19.29
C ARG A 212 15.77 -1.54 20.56
N ASP A 213 15.13 -0.37 20.59
CA ASP A 213 15.22 0.57 21.72
C ASP A 213 14.57 0.01 22.98
N GLN A 214 13.53 -0.82 22.82
CA GLN A 214 12.87 -1.56 23.91
C GLN A 214 13.50 -2.92 24.19
N ALA A 215 14.54 -3.31 23.44
CA ALA A 215 15.22 -4.62 23.54
C ALA A 215 14.27 -5.83 23.41
N LEU A 216 13.21 -5.72 22.60
CA LEU A 216 12.27 -6.81 22.34
C LEU A 216 12.90 -7.88 21.44
N ALA A 217 12.64 -9.15 21.75
CA ALA A 217 13.12 -10.30 21.00
C ALA A 217 12.29 -10.60 19.73
N ALA A 218 11.16 -9.92 19.55
CA ALA A 218 10.32 -9.99 18.35
C ALA A 218 11.08 -9.84 17.02
N ARG A 219 10.66 -10.63 16.01
CA ARG A 219 11.29 -10.66 14.69
C ARG A 219 10.27 -10.42 13.59
N LEU A 220 10.61 -9.58 12.62
CA LEU A 220 9.85 -9.48 11.38
C LEU A 220 10.00 -10.79 10.59
N ALA A 221 8.91 -11.53 10.45
CA ALA A 221 8.85 -12.79 9.73
C ALA A 221 8.49 -12.59 8.25
N PHE A 222 7.60 -11.64 7.96
CA PHE A 222 7.16 -11.35 6.60
C PHE A 222 6.74 -9.90 6.44
N PHE A 223 7.03 -9.33 5.27
CA PHE A 223 6.59 -8.01 4.84
C PHE A 223 6.05 -8.10 3.42
N VAL A 224 4.85 -7.56 3.18
CA VAL A 224 4.27 -7.45 1.85
C VAL A 224 3.52 -6.14 1.71
N HIS A 225 4.14 -5.21 1.00
CA HIS A 225 3.60 -3.88 0.67
C HIS A 225 3.26 -3.04 1.92
N ASP A 226 2.09 -3.25 2.50
CA ASP A 226 1.49 -2.55 3.63
C ASP A 226 1.03 -3.51 4.75
N GLU A 227 1.49 -4.77 4.70
CA GLU A 227 1.29 -5.78 5.74
C GLU A 227 2.63 -6.22 6.34
N LEU A 228 2.66 -6.34 7.67
CA LEU A 228 3.76 -6.86 8.47
C LEU A 228 3.31 -8.10 9.24
N VAL A 229 4.15 -9.12 9.30
CA VAL A 229 3.97 -10.28 10.16
C VAL A 229 5.20 -10.40 11.05
N LEU A 230 5.00 -10.33 12.36
CA LEU A 230 6.03 -10.50 13.35
C LEU A 230 5.84 -11.81 14.10
N HIS A 231 6.94 -12.50 14.40
CA HIS A 231 6.99 -13.63 15.32
C HIS A 231 7.50 -13.12 16.68
N VAL A 232 6.68 -13.28 17.72
CA VAL A 232 6.78 -12.51 18.98
C VAL A 232 6.64 -13.45 20.17
N PRO A 233 7.54 -13.43 21.17
CA PRO A 233 7.32 -14.15 22.44
C PRO A 233 6.01 -13.74 23.11
N ASP A 234 5.32 -14.68 23.76
CA ASP A 234 3.99 -14.44 24.36
C ASP A 234 3.98 -13.25 25.34
N ASP A 235 5.06 -13.06 26.09
CA ASP A 235 5.22 -12.00 27.08
C ASP A 235 5.56 -10.62 26.49
N GLU A 236 5.88 -10.53 25.20
CA GLU A 236 6.19 -9.28 24.49
C GLU A 236 5.06 -8.78 23.59
N VAL A 237 3.98 -9.56 23.41
CA VAL A 237 2.91 -9.28 22.45
C VAL A 237 2.37 -7.85 22.57
N ASP A 238 1.96 -7.43 23.77
CA ASP A 238 1.35 -6.11 23.97
C ASP A 238 2.32 -4.97 23.62
N ALA A 239 3.59 -5.12 24.01
CA ALA A 239 4.63 -4.14 23.68
C ALA A 239 4.89 -4.06 22.16
N VAL A 240 4.84 -5.19 21.46
CA VAL A 240 4.97 -5.21 20.00
C VAL A 240 3.76 -4.56 19.32
N VAL A 241 2.53 -4.83 19.78
CA VAL A 241 1.33 -4.18 19.25
C VAL A 241 1.44 -2.67 19.37
N GLU A 242 1.81 -2.16 20.55
CA GLU A 242 2.04 -0.72 20.76
C GLU A 242 3.17 -0.18 19.86
N ALA A 243 4.25 -0.94 19.69
CA ALA A 243 5.36 -0.55 18.81
C ALA A 243 4.93 -0.46 17.34
N VAL A 244 4.08 -1.37 16.87
CA VAL A 244 3.53 -1.40 15.51
C VAL A 244 2.64 -0.19 15.24
N GLU A 245 1.68 0.07 16.13
CA GLU A 245 0.75 1.20 16.02
C GLU A 245 1.49 2.54 16.13
N GLY A 246 2.37 2.67 17.13
CA GLY A 246 3.19 3.84 17.31
C GLY A 246 4.13 4.09 16.13
N ALA A 247 4.63 3.04 15.48
CA ALA A 247 5.46 3.17 14.28
C ALA A 247 4.66 3.69 13.09
N ALA A 248 3.40 3.27 12.92
CA ALA A 248 2.54 3.74 11.83
C ALA A 248 2.24 5.24 11.98
N ALA A 249 1.93 5.67 13.21
CA ALA A 249 1.71 7.09 13.53
C ALA A 249 2.96 7.94 13.26
N ALA A 250 4.14 7.46 13.68
CA ALA A 250 5.40 8.15 13.44
C ALA A 250 5.77 8.18 11.95
N ALA A 251 5.52 7.12 11.17
CA ALA A 251 5.74 7.11 9.73
C ALA A 251 4.94 8.19 8.99
N ALA A 252 3.69 8.40 9.39
CA ALA A 252 2.87 9.49 8.85
C ALA A 252 3.47 10.86 9.14
N GLY A 253 3.89 11.10 10.40
CA GLY A 253 4.50 12.36 10.81
C GLY A 253 5.85 12.64 10.15
N LEU A 254 6.67 11.61 9.94
CA LEU A 254 7.94 11.72 9.22
C LEU A 254 7.73 12.10 7.76
N LEU A 255 6.73 11.51 7.09
CA LEU A 255 6.52 11.70 5.67
C LEU A 255 5.77 13.00 5.36
N PHE A 256 4.70 13.28 6.11
CA PHE A 256 3.74 14.35 5.77
C PHE A 256 3.73 15.51 6.79
N GLY A 257 4.56 15.44 7.84
CA GLY A 257 4.64 16.46 8.89
C GLY A 257 3.67 16.22 10.05
N ALA A 258 3.85 16.99 11.13
CA ALA A 258 3.03 16.86 12.33
C ALA A 258 1.55 17.19 12.05
N GLY A 259 0.64 16.40 12.62
CA GLY A 259 -0.81 16.56 12.41
C GLY A 259 -1.33 15.97 11.09
N SER A 260 -0.48 15.26 10.34
CA SER A 260 -0.88 14.46 9.18
C SER A 260 -2.01 13.48 9.54
N SER A 261 -2.89 13.21 8.57
CA SER A 261 -4.07 12.35 8.68
C SER A 261 -3.82 11.02 9.40
N ASP A 262 -4.88 10.45 9.97
CA ASP A 262 -4.86 9.15 10.64
C ASP A 262 -4.50 8.00 9.68
N PHE A 263 -3.50 7.18 10.03
CA PHE A 263 -3.07 5.97 9.30
C PHE A 263 -3.28 4.74 10.20
N PRO A 264 -4.53 4.30 10.39
CA PRO A 264 -4.84 3.18 11.27
C PRO A 264 -4.27 1.89 10.69
N VAL A 265 -3.77 1.05 11.59
CA VAL A 265 -3.32 -0.30 11.31
C VAL A 265 -4.23 -1.28 12.05
N SER A 266 -4.76 -2.28 11.35
CA SER A 266 -5.46 -3.37 12.02
C SER A 266 -4.43 -4.40 12.47
N VAL A 267 -4.50 -4.83 13.72
CA VAL A 267 -3.57 -5.81 14.30
C VAL A 267 -4.33 -7.06 14.75
N ALA A 268 -3.84 -8.23 14.36
CA ALA A 268 -4.33 -9.53 14.79
C ALA A 268 -3.20 -10.31 15.47
N VAL A 269 -3.50 -10.90 16.62
CA VAL A 269 -2.56 -11.74 17.39
C VAL A 269 -3.02 -13.19 17.31
N VAL A 270 -2.29 -14.03 16.58
CA VAL A 270 -2.75 -15.36 16.17
C VAL A 270 -1.68 -16.41 16.32
N ASP A 271 -2.08 -17.69 16.37
CA ASP A 271 -1.14 -18.81 16.42
C ASP A 271 -0.74 -19.26 14.99
N SER A 272 -1.63 -19.02 14.01
CA SER A 272 -1.43 -19.36 12.60
C SER A 272 -1.86 -18.21 11.69
N TYR A 273 -1.16 -18.05 10.56
CA TYR A 273 -1.32 -16.88 9.69
C TYR A 273 -2.70 -16.81 9.00
N ASP A 274 -3.40 -17.92 8.83
CA ASP A 274 -4.77 -17.96 8.30
C ASP A 274 -5.82 -17.37 9.26
N GLN A 275 -5.53 -17.28 10.56
CA GLN A 275 -6.46 -16.72 11.54
C GLN A 275 -6.42 -15.18 11.58
N ALA A 276 -5.45 -14.55 10.91
CA ALA A 276 -5.25 -13.11 10.97
C ALA A 276 -6.28 -12.29 10.16
N LYS A 277 -6.97 -12.92 9.19
CA LYS A 277 -7.90 -12.28 8.25
C LYS A 277 -9.03 -13.20 7.84
#